data_AF-A0A7G6RM38-F1
#
_entry.id   AF-A0A7G6RM38-F1
#
_cell.length_a   1.000
_cell.length_b   1.000
_cell.length_c   1.000
_cell.angle_alpha   90.00
_cell.angle_beta   90.00
_cell.angle_gamma   90.00
#
_symmetry.space_group_name_H-M   'P 1'
#
loop_
_entity.id
_entity.type
_entity.pdbx_description
1 polymer ?
#
loop_
_entity_poly.entity_id
_entity_poly.type
_entity_poly.pdbx_seq_one_letter_code
_entity_poly.pdbx_strand_id
1 'polypeptide(L)'
;MLTSAGCVTNAERLNRAATTKGQAAAGVLLPSLPEDLRKQEAHAAVTEGQPVISILARERQALDRANSRQGRTVQFYDDVASKYGTRK
;
A
#
# COMPACT_ATOMS: atom_id res chain seq x y z
N MET A 1 44.35 5.07 30.84
CA MET A 1 43.84 5.79 29.65
C MET A 1 42.39 5.37 29.45
N LEU A 2 41.43 6.20 29.89
CA LEU A 2 40.02 6.00 29.54
C LEU A 2 39.73 6.83 28.29
N THR A 3 39.26 6.16 27.24
CA THR A 3 38.79 6.74 25.99
C THR A 3 37.49 7.49 26.23
N SER A 4 37.49 8.81 26.06
CA SER A 4 36.27 9.62 26.08
C SER A 4 35.49 9.34 24.80
N ALA A 5 34.46 8.52 24.92
CA ALA A 5 33.48 8.24 23.87
C ALA A 5 32.91 9.55 23.28
N GLY A 6 32.79 9.58 21.95
CA GLY A 6 32.51 10.76 21.16
C GLY A 6 31.23 11.48 21.56
N CYS A 7 31.38 12.76 21.93
CA CYS A 7 30.27 13.69 22.03
C CYS A 7 29.95 14.19 20.62
N VAL A 8 28.86 13.70 20.03
CA VAL A 8 28.28 14.32 18.83
C VAL A 8 27.91 15.76 19.21
N THR A 9 28.43 16.74 18.48
CA THR A 9 28.22 18.15 18.79
C THR A 9 26.75 18.53 18.61
N ASN A 10 26.27 19.55 19.33
CA ASN A 10 24.89 20.03 19.17
C ASN A 10 24.60 20.46 17.72
N ALA A 11 25.59 20.99 17.02
CA ALA A 11 25.48 21.35 15.61
C ALA A 11 25.26 20.12 14.71
N GLU A 12 26.01 19.03 14.93
CA GLU A 12 25.81 17.77 14.19
C GLU A 12 24.44 17.15 14.47
N ARG A 13 23.95 17.23 15.72
CA ARG A 13 22.61 16.76 16.08
C ARG A 13 21.52 17.58 15.37
N LEU A 14 21.67 18.90 15.32
CA LEU A 14 20.73 19.80 14.64
C LEU A 14 20.73 19.58 13.13
N ASN A 15 21.91 19.45 12.51
CA ASN A 15 22.04 19.19 11.08
C ASN A 15 21.42 17.84 10.70
N ARG A 16 21.65 16.79 11.50
CA ARG A 16 21.03 15.49 11.27
C ARG A 16 19.51 15.55 11.38
N ALA A 17 18.99 16.22 12.41
CA ALA A 17 17.54 16.40 12.57
C ALA A 17 16.92 17.20 11.43
N ALA A 18 17.58 18.27 10.97
CA ALA A 18 17.14 19.09 9.84
C ALA A 18 17.14 18.28 8.54
N THR A 19 18.18 17.49 8.27
CA THR A 19 18.25 16.59 7.11
C THR A 19 17.15 15.54 7.15
N THR A 20 16.95 14.86 8.28
CA THR A 20 15.87 13.87 8.43
C THR A 20 14.49 14.53 8.25
N LYS A 21 14.29 15.74 8.79
CA LYS A 21 13.05 16.50 8.61
C LYS A 21 12.84 16.90 7.16
N GLY A 22 13.88 17.35 6.46
CA GLY A 22 13.82 17.71 5.04
C GLY A 22 13.52 16.50 4.15
N GLN A 23 14.15 15.35 4.42
CA GLN A 23 13.86 14.08 3.75
C GLN A 23 12.42 13.61 4.00
N ALA A 24 11.91 13.75 5.23
CA ALA A 24 10.51 13.43 5.54
C ALA A 24 9.53 14.41 4.88
N ALA A 25 9.89 15.69 4.76
CA ALA A 25 9.05 16.73 4.16
C ALA A 25 9.05 16.74 2.63
N ALA A 26 10.08 16.18 1.98
CA ALA A 26 10.20 16.14 0.51
C ALA A 26 9.04 15.39 -0.18
N GLY A 27 8.23 14.64 0.56
CA GLY A 27 7.10 13.88 0.04
C GLY A 27 7.53 12.76 -0.90
N VAL A 28 6.64 11.77 -1.12
CA VAL A 28 6.89 10.74 -2.13
C VAL A 28 6.04 11.08 -3.35
N LEU A 29 6.69 11.23 -4.51
CA LEU A 29 5.97 11.31 -5.78
C LEU A 29 5.45 9.93 -6.15
N LEU A 30 4.22 9.65 -5.71
CA LEU A 30 3.52 8.41 -6.04
C LEU A 30 2.90 8.55 -7.43
N PRO A 31 3.20 7.65 -8.38
CA PRO A 31 2.49 7.61 -9.66
C PRO A 31 1.04 7.21 -9.40
N SER A 32 0.08 7.76 -10.15
CA SER A 32 -1.34 7.42 -10.02
C SER A 32 -1.58 5.93 -10.13
N LEU A 33 -2.45 5.39 -9.27
CA LEU A 33 -2.90 4.00 -9.39
C LEU A 33 -3.65 3.81 -10.72
N PRO A 34 -3.25 2.84 -11.56
CA PRO A 34 -3.99 2.50 -12.77
C PRO A 34 -5.46 2.14 -12.47
N GLU A 35 -6.36 2.61 -13.34
CA GLU A 35 -7.81 2.49 -13.11
C GLU A 35 -8.32 1.04 -13.21
N ASP A 36 -7.67 0.21 -14.02
CA ASP A 36 -7.95 -1.22 -14.11
C ASP A 36 -7.73 -1.92 -12.77
N LEU A 37 -6.71 -1.52 -11.99
CA LEU A 37 -6.45 -2.08 -10.67
C LEU A 37 -7.52 -1.73 -9.64
N ARG A 38 -8.40 -0.77 -9.91
CA ARG A 38 -9.56 -0.46 -9.05
C ARG A 38 -10.76 -1.35 -9.33
N LYS A 39 -10.78 -2.05 -10.46
CA LYS A 39 -11.90 -2.90 -10.87
C LYS A 39 -11.81 -4.28 -10.23
N GLN A 40 -12.94 -4.77 -9.75
CA GLN A 40 -13.09 -6.16 -9.30
C GLN A 40 -13.63 -7.01 -10.45
N GLU A 41 -13.18 -8.25 -10.51
CA GLU A 41 -13.67 -9.20 -11.51
C GLU A 41 -15.07 -9.67 -11.14
N ALA A 42 -15.97 -9.67 -12.11
CA ALA A 42 -17.34 -10.12 -11.90
C ALA A 42 -17.40 -11.64 -11.72
N HIS A 43 -18.26 -12.10 -10.83
CA HIS A 43 -18.58 -13.51 -10.78
C HIS A 43 -19.29 -13.94 -12.07
N ALA A 44 -19.02 -15.15 -12.53
CA ALA A 44 -19.83 -15.78 -13.57
C ALA A 44 -21.33 -15.77 -13.17
N ALA A 45 -22.24 -15.74 -14.13
CA ALA A 45 -23.67 -15.83 -13.85
C ALA A 45 -24.01 -17.18 -13.17
N VAL A 46 -24.92 -17.16 -12.19
CA VAL A 46 -25.58 -18.39 -11.70
C VAL A 46 -26.87 -18.54 -12.48
N THR A 47 -26.97 -19.57 -13.33
CA THR A 47 -28.21 -19.89 -14.03
C THR A 47 -29.00 -20.91 -13.22
N GLU A 48 -30.27 -20.62 -12.92
CA GLU A 48 -31.16 -21.55 -12.22
C GLU A 48 -31.24 -22.91 -12.95
N GLY A 49 -31.24 -24.01 -12.19
CA GLY A 49 -31.28 -25.37 -12.73
C GLY A 49 -29.94 -25.96 -13.15
N GLN A 50 -28.83 -25.19 -13.15
CA GLN A 50 -27.49 -25.74 -13.36
C GLN A 50 -26.91 -26.28 -12.04
N PRO A 51 -26.42 -27.54 -12.01
CA PRO A 51 -25.84 -28.09 -10.79
C PRO A 51 -24.59 -27.30 -10.40
N VAL A 52 -24.53 -26.87 -9.14
CA VAL A 52 -23.31 -26.32 -8.54
C VAL A 52 -22.32 -27.48 -8.37
N ILE A 53 -21.61 -27.81 -9.45
CA ILE A 53 -20.43 -28.65 -9.38
C ILE A 53 -19.48 -28.01 -8.36
N SER A 54 -19.04 -28.76 -7.36
CA SER A 54 -18.25 -28.25 -6.23
C SER A 54 -17.02 -27.44 -6.64
N ILE A 55 -16.49 -27.69 -7.85
CA ILE A 55 -15.46 -26.90 -8.53
C ILE A 55 -15.92 -25.44 -8.73
N LEU A 56 -17.12 -25.20 -9.30
CA LEU A 56 -17.68 -23.86 -9.50
C LEU A 56 -17.80 -23.08 -8.18
N ALA A 57 -18.21 -23.74 -7.11
CA ALA A 57 -18.30 -23.12 -5.78
C ALA A 57 -16.90 -22.73 -5.24
N ARG A 58 -15.90 -23.61 -5.40
CA ARG A 58 -14.51 -23.35 -5.00
C ARG A 58 -13.89 -22.22 -5.81
N GLU A 59 -14.13 -22.18 -7.12
CA GLU A 59 -13.68 -21.12 -8.02
C GLU A 59 -14.29 -19.77 -7.62
N ARG A 60 -15.60 -19.72 -7.33
CA ARG A 60 -16.26 -18.49 -6.82
C ARG A 60 -15.62 -17.99 -5.54
N GLN A 61 -15.40 -18.88 -4.58
CA GLN A 61 -14.77 -18.52 -3.31
C GLN A 61 -13.30 -18.07 -3.49
N ALA A 62 -12.59 -18.65 -4.47
CA ALA A 62 -11.24 -18.21 -4.81
C ALA A 62 -11.25 -16.80 -5.41
N LEU A 63 -12.23 -16.51 -6.29
CA LEU A 63 -12.45 -15.19 -6.87
C LEU A 63 -12.81 -14.15 -5.79
N ASP A 64 -13.68 -14.49 -4.84
CA ASP A 64 -14.01 -13.63 -3.68
C ASP A 64 -12.75 -13.24 -2.91
N ARG A 65 -11.91 -14.23 -2.60
CA ARG A 65 -10.65 -14.00 -1.88
C ARG A 65 -9.69 -13.14 -2.70
N ALA A 66 -9.65 -13.30 -4.01
CA ALA A 66 -8.83 -12.48 -4.90
C ALA A 66 -9.31 -11.02 -4.93
N ASN A 67 -10.60 -10.79 -5.17
CA ASN A 67 -11.22 -9.46 -5.18
C ASN A 67 -11.06 -8.75 -3.81
N SER A 68 -11.20 -9.48 -2.70
CA SER A 68 -10.96 -8.95 -1.36
C SER A 68 -9.49 -8.57 -1.11
N ARG A 69 -8.53 -9.36 -1.63
CA ARG A 69 -7.10 -9.00 -1.57
C ARG A 69 -6.82 -7.75 -2.41
N GLN A 70 -7.32 -7.70 -3.64
CA GLN A 70 -7.15 -6.56 -4.53
C GLN A 70 -7.74 -5.29 -3.92
N GLY A 71 -8.96 -5.34 -3.37
CA GLY A 71 -9.56 -4.21 -2.67
C GLY A 71 -8.70 -3.67 -1.52
N ARG A 72 -8.12 -4.55 -0.69
CA ARG A 72 -7.20 -4.15 0.39
C ARG A 72 -5.91 -3.53 -0.14
N THR A 73 -5.39 -3.99 -1.26
CA THR A 73 -4.20 -3.40 -1.91
C THR A 73 -4.50 -1.98 -2.40
N VAL A 74 -5.65 -1.78 -3.06
CA VAL A 74 -6.09 -0.45 -3.52
C VAL A 74 -6.25 0.50 -2.33
N GLN A 75 -6.93 0.05 -1.27
CA GLN A 75 -7.12 0.85 -0.07
C GLN A 75 -5.79 1.22 0.60
N PHE A 76 -4.85 0.28 0.69
CA PHE A 76 -3.51 0.56 1.21
C PHE A 76 -2.80 1.63 0.38
N TYR A 77 -2.87 1.54 -0.95
CA TYR A 77 -2.29 2.57 -1.83
C TYR A 77 -2.94 3.93 -1.57
N ASP A 78 -4.28 4.00 -1.49
CA ASP A 78 -5.00 5.26 -1.27
C ASP A 78 -4.64 5.88 0.08
N ASP A 79 -4.48 5.08 1.13
CA ASP A 79 -4.03 5.53 2.45
C ASP A 79 -2.60 6.10 2.41
N VAL A 80 -1.70 5.44 1.69
CA VAL A 80 -0.31 5.90 1.52
C VAL A 80 -0.27 7.19 0.70
N ALA A 81 -1.02 7.26 -0.41
CA ALA A 81 -1.13 8.43 -1.25
C ALA A 81 -1.73 9.62 -0.50
N SER A 82 -2.77 9.40 0.31
CA SER A 82 -3.39 10.45 1.12
C SER A 82 -2.46 10.99 2.21
N LYS A 83 -1.58 10.16 2.79
CA LYS A 83 -0.70 10.56 3.90
C LYS A 83 0.63 11.16 3.44
N TYR A 84 1.17 10.67 2.32
CA TYR A 84 2.56 10.92 1.92
C TYR A 84 2.72 11.38 0.46
N GLY A 85 1.66 11.29 -0.35
CA GLY A 85 1.69 11.71 -1.74
C GLY A 85 1.77 13.22 -1.87
N THR A 86 2.81 13.72 -2.53
CA THR A 86 2.86 15.12 -2.96
C THR A 86 1.92 15.28 -4.15
N ARG A 87 0.85 16.08 -4.02
CA ARG A 87 0.05 16.50 -5.19
C ARG A 87 0.98 17.28 -6.11
N LYS A 88 1.16 16.80 -7.35
CA LYS A 88 1.77 17.59 -8.42
C LYS A 88 0.89 18.79 -8.75
#